data_AF-A0A953ZY54-F1
#
_entry.id   AF-A0A953ZY54-F1
#
_cell.length_a   1.000
_cell.length_b   1.000
_cell.length_c   1.000
_cell.angle_alpha   90.00
_cell.angle_beta   90.00
_cell.angle_gamma   90.00
#
_symmetry.space_group_name_H-M   'P 1'
#
loop_
_entity.id
_entity.type
_entity.pdbx_description
1 polymer ?
#
loop_
_entity_poly.entity_id
_entity_poly.type
_entity_poly.pdbx_seq_one_letter_code
_entity_poly.pdbx_strand_id
1 'polypeptide(L)'
;MGLFSKLKAEFVDIIEWLDDTQHTLVWRFPRYHNQIKNGAQLIVRPGQVAVFVHEGKLADVFEQGTHTLETRNLPILSTLQGWKYGFDSPFKAEVYFVSTRVITDLKWGTPSPVMMRDPEFGPIRLRAFGTYT
;
A
#
# COMPACT_ATOMS: atom_id res chain seq x y z
N MET A 1 19.39 29.44 11.71
CA MET A 1 18.70 28.69 12.77
C MET A 1 17.46 29.48 13.19
N GLY A 2 16.27 28.93 12.99
CA GLY A 2 15.05 29.40 13.66
C GLY A 2 14.11 30.28 12.82
N LEU A 3 12.80 30.10 13.08
CA LEU A 3 11.61 30.77 12.54
C LEU A 3 11.00 30.15 11.25
N PHE A 4 11.67 30.16 10.10
CA PHE A 4 11.07 29.63 8.85
C PHE A 4 10.89 28.10 8.81
N SER A 5 11.62 27.35 9.64
CA SER A 5 11.43 25.89 9.76
C SER A 5 10.23 25.49 10.63
N LYS A 6 9.68 26.41 11.44
CA LYS A 6 8.50 26.15 12.28
C LYS A 6 7.18 26.46 11.56
N LEU A 7 7.17 27.38 10.61
CA LEU A 7 5.99 27.67 9.77
C LEU A 7 5.71 26.58 8.72
N LYS A 8 6.68 25.69 8.44
CA LYS A 8 6.46 24.50 7.60
C LYS A 8 5.76 23.33 8.34
N ALA A 9 5.53 23.44 9.65
CA ALA A 9 4.90 22.38 10.43
C ALA A 9 3.37 22.27 10.21
N GLU A 10 2.74 23.35 9.73
CA GLU A 10 1.29 23.44 9.46
C GLU A 10 0.90 23.09 8.02
N PHE A 11 1.81 22.59 7.19
CA PHE A 11 1.36 21.98 5.94
C PHE A 11 0.64 20.68 6.28
N VAL A 12 -0.66 20.67 5.96
CA VAL A 12 -1.51 19.47 5.92
C VAL A 12 -0.72 18.38 5.24
N ASP A 13 -0.65 17.25 5.92
CA ASP A 13 0.14 16.13 5.47
C ASP A 13 -0.63 15.38 4.39
N ILE A 14 -0.21 15.52 3.13
CA ILE A 14 -0.89 14.86 2.00
C ILE A 14 -0.23 13.52 1.74
N ILE A 15 -1.01 12.46 1.86
CA ILE A 15 -0.63 11.08 1.56
C ILE A 15 -1.32 10.70 0.26
N GLU A 16 -0.53 10.59 -0.80
CA GLU A 16 -1.04 10.18 -2.11
C GLU A 16 -0.03 9.29 -2.82
N TRP A 17 -0.54 8.47 -3.74
CA TRP A 17 0.26 7.70 -4.68
C TRP A 17 -0.01 8.18 -6.10
N LEU A 18 0.97 8.87 -6.67
CA LEU A 18 1.02 9.19 -8.09
C LEU A 18 1.66 8.01 -8.79
N ASP A 19 0.84 7.02 -9.14
CA ASP A 19 1.29 5.84 -9.86
C ASP A 19 1.80 6.22 -11.26
N ASP A 20 3.09 6.00 -11.50
CA ASP A 20 3.77 6.21 -12.79
C ASP A 20 4.05 4.89 -13.53
N THR A 21 3.61 3.75 -12.98
CA THR A 21 3.99 2.42 -13.49
C THR A 21 2.77 1.52 -13.76
N GLN A 22 2.76 0.81 -14.90
CA GLN A 22 1.65 -0.08 -15.24
C GLN A 22 1.65 -1.43 -14.49
N HIS A 23 2.70 -1.72 -13.71
CA HIS A 23 2.91 -3.04 -13.11
C HIS A 23 3.02 -3.04 -11.58
N THR A 24 2.92 -1.88 -10.93
CA THR A 24 3.00 -1.83 -9.46
C THR A 24 1.67 -2.27 -8.85
N LEU A 25 1.69 -3.42 -8.19
CA LEU A 25 0.52 -3.95 -7.48
C LEU A 25 0.33 -3.29 -6.12
N VAL A 26 1.43 -3.08 -5.38
CA VAL A 26 1.40 -2.53 -4.03
C VAL A 26 2.56 -1.55 -3.88
N TRP A 27 2.25 -0.36 -3.39
CA TRP A 27 3.23 0.67 -3.08
C TRP A 27 3.09 1.13 -1.64
N ARG A 28 4.18 1.08 -0.88
CA ARG A 28 4.21 1.60 0.49
C ARG A 28 4.60 3.06 0.48
N PHE A 29 3.77 3.92 1.06
CA PHE A 29 4.07 5.34 1.18
C PHE A 29 5.36 5.56 2.01
N PRO A 30 6.42 6.14 1.42
CA PRO A 30 7.68 6.33 2.11
C PRO A 30 7.58 7.51 3.07
N ARG A 31 7.83 7.27 4.36
CA ARG A 31 7.86 8.33 5.36
C ARG A 31 8.92 8.10 6.41
N TYR A 32 9.61 9.18 6.80
CA TYR A 32 10.60 9.12 7.86
C TYR A 32 9.93 8.72 9.19
N HIS A 33 10.42 7.65 9.81
CA HIS A 33 9.86 7.03 11.04
C HIS A 33 8.38 6.60 10.98
N ASN A 34 7.78 6.50 9.79
CA ASN A 34 6.37 6.11 9.60
C ASN A 34 5.37 6.92 10.46
N GLN A 35 5.70 8.17 10.79
CA GLN A 35 4.83 9.02 11.62
C GLN A 35 3.83 9.79 10.77
N ILE A 36 2.56 9.44 10.86
CA ILE A 36 1.47 10.15 10.19
C ILE A 36 0.93 11.20 11.15
N LYS A 37 0.81 12.45 10.68
CA LYS A 37 0.23 13.53 11.49
C LYS A 37 -1.27 13.32 11.61
N ASN A 38 -1.84 13.66 12.78
CA ASN A 38 -3.29 13.72 12.90
C ASN A 38 -3.84 14.84 12.01
N GLY A 39 -4.93 14.58 11.28
CA GLY A 39 -5.48 15.50 10.28
C GLY A 39 -4.77 15.46 8.92
N ALA A 40 -3.97 14.42 8.65
CA ALA A 40 -3.42 14.16 7.33
C ALA A 40 -4.54 13.92 6.30
N GLN A 41 -4.37 14.39 5.07
CA GLN A 41 -5.28 14.07 3.96
C GLN A 41 -4.74 12.87 3.18
N LEU A 42 -5.54 11.81 3.12
CA LEU A 42 -5.30 10.65 2.29
C LEU A 42 -6.10 10.78 0.99
N ILE A 43 -5.39 10.84 -0.13
CA ILE A 43 -6.01 10.90 -1.46
C ILE A 43 -5.84 9.55 -2.14
N VAL A 44 -6.96 8.83 -2.30
CA VAL A 44 -7.02 7.54 -2.99
C VAL A 44 -7.61 7.77 -4.38
N ARG A 45 -6.81 7.52 -5.43
CA ARG A 45 -7.25 7.74 -6.81
C ARG A 45 -8.06 6.55 -7.32
N PRO A 46 -8.89 6.73 -8.36
CA PRO A 46 -9.58 5.62 -9.01
C PRO A 46 -8.61 4.52 -9.49
N GLY A 47 -9.00 3.26 -9.27
CA GLY A 47 -8.16 2.09 -9.53
C GLY A 47 -7.11 1.82 -8.45
N GLN A 48 -7.26 2.44 -7.27
CA GLN A 48 -6.42 2.18 -6.11
C GLN A 48 -7.30 2.04 -4.86
N VAL A 49 -6.77 1.34 -3.87
CA VAL A 49 -7.29 1.24 -2.51
C VAL A 49 -6.13 1.50 -1.56
N ALA A 50 -6.34 2.24 -0.48
CA ALA A 50 -5.30 2.48 0.53
C ALA A 50 -5.57 1.63 1.78
N VAL A 51 -4.60 0.82 2.18
CA VAL A 51 -4.63 -0.03 3.36
C VAL A 51 -3.76 0.60 4.43
N PHE A 52 -4.35 0.77 5.61
CA PHE A 52 -3.67 1.31 6.77
C PHE A 52 -3.21 0.18 7.68
N VAL A 53 -1.93 0.18 8.05
CA VAL A 53 -1.34 -0.84 8.92
C VAL A 53 -0.71 -0.16 10.14
N HIS A 54 -1.07 -0.64 11.32
CA HIS A 54 -0.56 -0.13 12.59
C HIS A 54 -0.02 -1.30 13.41
N GLU A 55 1.24 -1.22 13.84
CA GLU A 55 1.90 -2.27 14.64
C GLU A 55 1.78 -3.68 14.04
N GLY A 56 1.80 -3.78 12.71
CA GLY A 56 1.67 -5.05 11.98
C GLY A 56 0.24 -5.58 11.86
N LYS A 57 -0.77 -4.83 12.30
CA LYS A 57 -2.19 -5.16 12.14
C LYS A 57 -2.84 -4.25 11.10
N LEU A 58 -3.71 -4.82 10.28
CA LEU A 58 -4.57 -4.05 9.40
C LEU A 58 -5.51 -3.22 10.28
N ALA A 59 -5.46 -1.90 10.12
CA ALA A 59 -6.21 -0.94 10.90
C ALA A 59 -7.46 -0.46 10.16
N ASP A 60 -7.34 -0.19 8.86
CA ASP A 60 -8.46 0.24 8.02
C ASP A 60 -8.17 0.08 6.52
N VAL A 61 -9.22 0.16 5.70
CA VAL A 61 -9.15 0.13 4.23
C VAL A 61 -9.98 1.28 3.66
N PHE A 62 -9.32 2.15 2.89
CA PHE A 62 -9.92 3.31 2.27
C PHE A 62 -10.11 3.10 0.76
N GLU A 63 -11.35 3.23 0.31
CA GLU A 63 -11.71 3.23 -1.10
C GLU A 63 -11.37 4.56 -1.78
N GLN A 64 -11.60 4.65 -3.09
CA GLN A 64 -11.37 5.85 -3.89
C GLN A 64 -12.03 7.10 -3.29
N GLY A 65 -11.29 8.22 -3.25
CA GLY A 65 -11.75 9.48 -2.67
C GLY A 65 -10.69 10.18 -1.83
N THR A 66 -11.08 11.31 -1.23
CA THR A 66 -10.24 12.05 -0.29
C THR A 66 -10.76 11.82 1.12
N HIS A 67 -9.89 11.33 1.99
CA HIS A 67 -10.21 10.99 3.38
C HIS A 67 -9.35 11.81 4.33
N THR A 68 -9.93 12.30 5.42
CA THR A 68 -9.15 12.93 6.50
C THR A 68 -8.81 11.87 7.53
N LEU A 69 -7.50 11.65 7.73
CA LEU A 69 -6.99 10.69 8.71
C LEU A 69 -6.99 11.34 10.09
N GLU A 70 -8.03 11.02 10.85
CA GLU A 70 -8.14 11.38 12.26
C GLU A 70 -8.10 10.13 13.14
N THR A 71 -7.36 10.18 14.24
CA THR A 71 -7.27 9.05 15.20
C THR A 71 -8.65 8.60 15.71
N ARG A 72 -9.65 9.50 15.70
CA ARG A 72 -11.03 9.21 16.11
C ARG A 72 -11.84 8.44 15.07
N ASN A 73 -11.50 8.57 13.78
CA ASN A 73 -12.27 8.00 12.68
C ASN A 73 -11.75 6.61 12.27
N LEU A 74 -10.65 6.15 12.86
CA LEU A 74 -10.01 4.87 12.58
C LEU A 74 -10.43 3.82 13.63
N PRO A 75 -11.27 2.82 13.30
CA PRO A 75 -11.92 1.94 14.27
C PRO A 75 -10.92 1.13 15.11
N ILE A 76 -9.86 0.60 14.52
CA ILE A 76 -8.86 -0.20 15.24
C ILE A 76 -7.92 0.68 16.08
N LEU A 77 -7.62 1.90 15.63
CA LEU A 77 -6.81 2.85 16.41
C LEU A 77 -7.57 3.44 17.59
N SER A 78 -8.89 3.67 17.43
CA SER A 78 -9.77 4.10 18.52
C SER A 78 -9.91 3.06 19.63
N THR A 79 -9.68 1.77 19.33
CA THR A 79 -9.70 0.71 20.34
C THR A 79 -8.38 0.60 21.12
N LEU A 80 -7.26 1.03 20.53
CA LEU A 80 -5.92 1.09 21.17
C LEU A 80 -5.68 2.41 21.94
N GLN A 81 -6.70 3.27 22.02
CA GLN A 81 -6.72 4.67 22.50
C GLN A 81 -6.45 4.86 24.01
N GLY A 82 -5.91 3.84 24.70
CA GLY A 82 -5.60 3.88 26.13
C GLY A 82 -4.27 4.55 26.50
N TRP A 83 -3.44 4.99 25.54
CA TRP A 83 -2.10 5.49 25.83
C TRP A 83 -1.97 7.01 25.84
N LYS A 84 -2.09 7.58 27.06
CA LYS A 84 -1.39 8.71 27.71
C LYS A 84 -1.05 10.03 26.99
N TYR A 85 -1.20 10.15 25.67
CA TYR A 85 -0.90 11.37 24.91
C TYR A 85 -2.13 11.73 24.08
N GLY A 86 -2.72 12.88 24.41
CA GLY A 86 -3.96 13.37 23.83
C GLY A 86 -3.95 13.46 22.30
N PHE A 87 -5.14 13.69 21.76
CA PHE A 87 -5.58 13.67 20.36
C PHE A 87 -4.71 14.42 19.31
N ASP A 88 -3.56 14.98 19.65
CA ASP A 88 -2.68 15.72 18.73
C ASP A 88 -1.31 15.04 18.51
N SER A 89 -1.07 13.86 19.06
CA SER A 89 0.21 13.16 18.88
C SER A 89 0.30 12.45 17.51
N PRO A 90 1.40 12.61 16.75
CA PRO A 90 1.64 11.80 15.57
C PRO A 90 1.68 10.32 15.96
N PHE A 91 1.06 9.48 15.14
CA PHE A 91 1.01 8.03 15.37
C PHE A 91 1.88 7.31 14.33
N LYS A 92 2.46 6.17 14.72
CA LYS A 92 3.25 5.34 13.81
C LYS A 92 2.34 4.42 13.02
N ALA A 93 2.20 4.62 11.72
CA ALA A 93 1.45 3.72 10.86
C ALA A 93 2.02 3.71 9.45
N GLU A 94 1.73 2.65 8.74
CA GLU A 94 2.13 2.43 7.36
C GLU A 94 0.89 2.53 6.47
N VAL A 95 1.03 3.22 5.34
CA VAL A 95 0.00 3.27 4.29
C VAL A 95 0.50 2.50 3.10
N TYR A 96 -0.28 1.52 2.67
CA TYR A 96 -0.06 0.75 1.46
C TYR A 96 -1.14 1.09 0.46
N PHE A 97 -0.74 1.60 -0.69
CA PHE A 97 -1.65 1.70 -1.82
C PHE A 97 -1.61 0.40 -2.61
N VAL A 98 -2.77 -0.17 -2.87
CA VAL A 98 -2.96 -1.39 -3.65
C VAL A 98 -3.68 -1.02 -4.93
N SER A 99 -3.11 -1.41 -6.07
CA SER A 99 -3.75 -1.23 -7.36
C SER A 99 -4.92 -2.21 -7.49
N THR A 100 -6.10 -1.68 -7.83
CA THR A 100 -7.30 -2.47 -8.17
C THR A 100 -7.53 -2.56 -9.67
N ARG A 101 -6.59 -2.03 -10.46
CA ARG A 101 -6.63 -2.11 -11.93
C ARG A 101 -6.31 -3.53 -12.38
N VAL A 102 -6.95 -3.95 -13.47
CA VAL A 102 -6.57 -5.18 -14.16
C VAL A 102 -5.24 -4.93 -14.86
N ILE A 103 -4.20 -5.65 -14.45
CA ILE A 103 -2.91 -5.64 -15.12
C ILE A 103 -2.95 -6.71 -16.21
N THR A 104 -3.04 -6.27 -17.47
CA THR A 104 -2.97 -7.16 -18.64
C THR A 104 -1.53 -7.46 -19.00
N ASP A 105 -1.33 -8.39 -19.93
CA ASP A 105 -0.03 -8.66 -20.55
C ASP A 105 1.06 -9.20 -19.60
N LEU A 106 0.66 -9.69 -18.43
CA LEU A 106 1.56 -10.42 -17.53
C LEU A 106 1.90 -11.79 -18.13
N LYS A 107 3.13 -11.91 -18.61
CA LYS A 107 3.67 -13.17 -19.11
C LYS A 107 3.96 -14.12 -17.96
N TRP A 108 3.54 -15.37 -18.09
CA TRP A 108 3.87 -16.44 -17.16
C TRP A 108 4.39 -17.64 -17.93
N GLY A 109 5.18 -18.48 -17.26
CA GLY A 109 5.65 -19.73 -17.84
C GLY A 109 6.90 -20.27 -17.18
N THR A 110 7.32 -21.44 -17.65
CA THR A 110 8.56 -22.08 -17.23
C THR A 110 9.74 -21.51 -18.03
N PRO A 111 10.76 -20.90 -17.39
CA PRO A 111 11.92 -20.33 -18.10
C PRO A 111 12.67 -21.38 -18.94
N SER A 112 12.86 -22.57 -18.36
CA SER A 112 13.48 -23.74 -19.02
C SER A 112 12.49 -24.90 -19.05
N PRO A 113 12.55 -25.78 -20.07
CA PRO A 113 11.70 -26.97 -20.12
C PRO A 113 11.98 -27.91 -18.93
N VAL A 114 10.94 -28.51 -18.37
CA VAL A 114 11.03 -29.53 -17.34
C VAL A 114 11.16 -30.89 -18.04
N MET A 115 12.28 -31.57 -17.80
CA MET A 115 12.50 -32.93 -18.30
C MET A 115 11.66 -33.90 -17.47
N MET A 116 10.78 -34.67 -18.11
CA MET A 116 10.04 -35.74 -17.44
C MET A 116 10.01 -36.99 -18.31
N ARG A 117 9.76 -38.15 -17.70
CA ARG A 117 9.63 -39.41 -18.42
C ARG A 117 8.16 -39.80 -18.47
N ASP A 118 7.62 -39.82 -19.67
CA ASP A 118 6.28 -40.27 -19.96
C ASP A 118 6.27 -41.80 -20.20
N PRO A 119 5.29 -42.55 -19.65
CA PRO A 119 5.20 -44.00 -19.84
C PRO A 119 5.01 -44.45 -21.30
N GLU A 120 4.36 -43.63 -22.14
CA GLU A 120 4.10 -43.93 -23.54
C GLU A 120 5.14 -43.29 -24.47
N PHE A 121 5.53 -42.04 -24.20
CA PHE A 121 6.40 -41.26 -25.11
C PHE A 121 7.89 -41.24 -24.71
N GLY A 122 8.26 -41.77 -23.54
CA GLY A 122 9.65 -41.77 -23.08
C GLY A 122 10.11 -40.40 -22.54
N PRO A 123 11.38 -39.98 -22.71
CA PRO A 123 11.86 -38.71 -22.17
C PRO A 123 11.28 -37.51 -22.94
N ILE A 124 10.42 -36.74 -22.29
CA ILE A 124 9.76 -35.57 -22.86
C ILE A 124 10.19 -34.27 -22.17
N ARG A 125 10.02 -33.15 -22.89
CA ARG A 125 10.32 -31.80 -22.44
C ARG A 125 9.03 -31.01 -22.29
N LEU A 126 8.56 -30.82 -21.05
CA LEU A 126 7.35 -30.07 -20.79
C LEU A 126 7.67 -28.58 -20.63
N ARG A 127 6.92 -27.72 -21.32
CA ARG A 127 6.99 -26.27 -21.16
C ARG A 127 5.56 -25.71 -21.15
N ALA A 128 5.29 -24.79 -20.23
CA ALA A 128 4.05 -24.02 -20.21
C ALA A 128 4.41 -22.53 -20.28
N PHE A 129 3.67 -21.77 -21.07
CA PHE A 129 3.74 -20.32 -21.09
C PHE A 129 2.40 -19.75 -21.51
N GLY A 130 2.14 -18.51 -21.12
CA GLY A 130 0.94 -17.79 -21.48
C GLY A 130 1.02 -16.33 -21.08
N THR A 131 -0.06 -15.62 -21.39
CA THR A 131 -0.24 -14.22 -21.03
C THR A 131 -1.54 -14.12 -20.26
N TYR A 132 -1.54 -13.37 -19.17
CA TYR A 132 -2.77 -13.04 -18.44
C TYR A 132 -3.60 -12.07 -19.29
N THR A 133 -4.82 -12.46 -19.61
CA THR A 133 -5.80 -11.71 -20.42
C THR A 133 -7.02 -11.39 -19.60
#